data_AF-A0A8J7Z6Y4-F1
#
_entry.id   AF-A0A8J7Z6Y4-F1
#
_cell.length_a   1.000
_cell.length_b   1.000
_cell.length_c   1.000
_cell.angle_alpha   90.00
_cell.angle_beta   90.00
_cell.angle_gamma   90.00
#
_symmetry.space_group_name_H-M   'P 1'
#
loop_
_entity.id
_entity.type
_entity.pdbx_description
1 polymer ?
#
loop_
_entity_poly.entity_id
_entity_poly.type
_entity_poly.pdbx_seq_one_letter_code
_entity_poly.pdbx_strand_id
1 'polypeptide(L)'
;MVDDKVELTVEQQELLYLISKLTDSLNCPISWVKETPLRALIFHAIRKGIFNEYDYAPISSSFLGRGRKFVNISKEGEDDLGDLRELGLLETIRLSSAQHDYITGYRPTKASNKYLTNMNEVARNNIDSLFNCPKCTNSFELDINANDSEFDMQCQECNYKENIPFGTPEDVSYETKAYFFDYLKRKTRS
;
A
#
# COMPACT_ATOMS: atom_id res chain seq x y z
N MET A 1 -22.72 16.71 20.01
CA MET A 1 -22.19 16.04 18.80
C MET A 1 -21.70 14.70 19.27
N VAL A 2 -22.31 13.63 18.79
CA VAL A 2 -21.99 12.26 19.22
C VAL A 2 -20.58 11.99 18.72
N ASP A 3 -19.65 11.79 19.66
CA ASP A 3 -18.32 11.28 19.39
C ASP A 3 -18.49 9.79 19.05
N ASP A 4 -19.04 9.52 17.86
CA ASP A 4 -19.12 8.16 17.34
C ASP A 4 -17.67 7.71 17.16
N LYS A 5 -17.21 6.85 18.07
CA LYS A 5 -15.94 6.15 17.95
C LYS A 5 -16.01 5.33 16.67
N VAL A 6 -15.50 5.89 15.58
CA VAL A 6 -15.28 5.14 14.35
C VAL A 6 -14.25 4.06 14.67
N GLU A 7 -14.70 2.82 14.59
CA GLU A 7 -13.89 1.62 14.80
C GLU A 7 -13.21 1.26 13.49
N LEU A 8 -11.88 1.37 13.46
CA LEU A 8 -11.07 1.03 12.30
C LEU A 8 -10.75 -0.47 12.31
N THR A 9 -10.73 -1.09 11.13
CA THR A 9 -10.22 -2.46 10.99
C THR A 9 -8.73 -2.52 11.36
N VAL A 10 -8.22 -3.74 11.61
CA VAL A 10 -6.79 -3.92 11.94
C VAL A 10 -5.90 -3.44 10.80
N GLU A 11 -6.23 -3.80 9.56
CA GLU A 11 -5.44 -3.43 8.38
C GLU A 11 -5.53 -1.93 8.07
N GLN A 12 -6.68 -1.27 8.32
CA GLN A 12 -6.79 0.19 8.24
C GLN A 12 -5.87 0.88 9.26
N GLN A 13 -5.76 0.34 10.49
CA GLN A 13 -4.83 0.85 11.50
C GLN A 13 -3.38 0.63 11.09
N GLU A 14 -3.05 -0.55 10.56
CA GLU A 14 -1.73 -0.91 10.04
C GLU A 14 -1.32 -0.03 8.86
N LEU A 15 -2.22 0.24 7.92
CA LEU A 15 -2.02 1.17 6.81
C LEU A 15 -1.79 2.59 7.31
N LEU A 16 -2.61 3.07 8.25
CA LEU A 16 -2.46 4.38 8.87
C LEU A 16 -1.09 4.51 9.57
N TYR A 17 -0.67 3.46 10.27
CA TYR A 17 0.64 3.41 10.93
C TYR A 17 1.79 3.37 9.92
N LEU A 18 1.69 2.59 8.84
CA LEU A 18 2.65 2.56 7.75
C LEU A 18 2.89 3.96 7.16
N ILE A 19 1.82 4.68 6.83
CA ILE A 19 1.92 6.06 6.31
C ILE A 19 2.57 6.96 7.36
N SER A 20 2.19 6.83 8.63
CA SER A 20 2.81 7.61 9.73
C SER A 20 4.29 7.32 9.94
N LYS A 21 4.77 6.13 9.59
CA LYS A 21 6.19 5.78 9.67
C LYS A 21 6.98 6.37 8.50
N LEU A 22 6.34 6.48 7.33
CA LEU A 22 6.93 7.05 6.11
C LEU A 22 6.92 8.58 6.10
N THR A 23 6.15 9.20 7.00
CA THR A 23 6.05 10.66 7.10
C THR A 23 6.29 11.10 8.52
N ASP A 24 7.12 12.11 8.74
CA ASP A 24 7.21 12.75 10.06
C ASP A 24 6.08 13.79 10.26
N SER A 25 4.87 13.57 9.70
CA SER A 25 3.84 14.61 9.57
C SER A 25 3.37 15.19 10.91
N LEU A 26 3.51 14.41 11.99
CA LEU A 26 3.15 14.80 13.35
C LEU A 26 4.09 15.86 13.92
N ASN A 27 5.36 15.86 13.51
CA ASN A 27 6.37 16.83 13.95
C ASN A 27 6.76 17.82 12.83
N CYS A 28 6.54 17.44 11.56
CA CYS A 28 6.96 18.16 10.37
C CYS A 28 5.79 18.29 9.36
N PRO A 29 5.11 19.45 9.32
CA PRO A 29 3.89 19.66 8.52
C PRO A 29 4.12 19.71 6.99
N ILE A 30 5.32 19.42 6.51
CA ILE A 30 5.67 19.40 5.08
C ILE A 30 5.98 18.00 4.55
N SER A 31 5.94 16.97 5.40
CA SER A 31 6.23 15.58 5.01
C SER A 31 4.98 14.92 4.40
N TRP A 32 5.15 14.33 3.20
CA TRP A 32 4.12 13.60 2.45
C TRP A 32 4.73 12.33 1.84
N VAL A 33 4.02 11.21 1.93
CA VAL A 33 4.39 9.99 1.20
C VAL A 33 3.71 10.00 -0.16
N LYS A 34 4.47 9.74 -1.22
CA LYS A 34 3.90 9.65 -2.57
C LYS A 34 3.12 8.34 -2.74
N GLU A 35 2.06 8.38 -3.51
CA GLU A 35 1.17 7.25 -3.80
C GLU A 35 1.87 6.04 -4.41
N THR A 36 2.75 6.24 -5.40
CA THR A 36 3.44 5.11 -6.06
C THR A 36 4.34 4.31 -5.10
N PRO A 37 5.25 4.94 -4.33
CA PRO A 37 5.99 4.24 -3.26
C PRO A 37 5.09 3.57 -2.23
N LEU A 38 4.00 4.23 -1.81
CA LEU A 38 3.06 3.67 -0.83
C LEU A 38 2.40 2.39 -1.37
N ARG A 39 1.92 2.40 -2.61
CA ARG A 39 1.38 1.20 -3.28
C ARG A 39 2.40 0.07 -3.38
N ALA A 40 3.66 0.38 -3.66
CA ALA A 40 4.73 -0.62 -3.70
C ALA A 40 4.96 -1.27 -2.33
N LEU A 41 4.90 -0.48 -1.24
CA LEU A 41 5.00 -1.00 0.12
C LEU A 41 3.77 -1.79 0.57
N ILE A 42 2.56 -1.38 0.18
CA ILE A 42 1.32 -2.15 0.42
C ILE A 42 1.44 -3.52 -0.25
N PHE A 43 1.79 -3.54 -1.54
CA PHE A 43 2.06 -4.78 -2.28
C PHE A 43 3.13 -5.65 -1.60
N HIS A 44 4.22 -5.03 -1.14
CA HIS A 44 5.28 -5.75 -0.42
C HIS A 44 4.78 -6.35 0.89
N ALA A 45 4.00 -5.60 1.67
CA ALA A 45 3.41 -6.04 2.92
C ALA A 45 2.43 -7.20 2.73
N ILE A 46 1.63 -7.20 1.66
CA ILE A 46 0.78 -8.35 1.27
C ILE A 46 1.65 -9.59 1.02
N ARG A 47 2.73 -9.47 0.24
CA ARG A 47 3.65 -10.60 -0.04
C ARG A 47 4.38 -11.11 1.20
N LYS A 48 4.53 -10.27 2.23
CA LYS A 48 5.10 -10.65 3.53
C LYS A 48 4.06 -11.23 4.49
N GLY A 49 2.78 -11.29 4.12
CA GLY A 49 1.70 -11.78 4.97
C GLY A 49 1.35 -10.83 6.13
N ILE A 50 1.64 -9.53 5.97
CA ILE A 50 1.27 -8.50 6.96
C ILE A 50 -0.18 -8.10 6.73
N PHE A 51 -0.52 -7.67 5.52
CA PHE A 51 -1.90 -7.52 5.08
C PHE A 51 -2.39 -8.86 4.55
N ASN A 52 -3.39 -9.44 5.23
CA ASN A 52 -3.90 -10.79 4.99
C ASN A 52 -5.23 -10.78 4.22
N GLU A 53 -6.05 -9.74 4.35
CA GLU A 53 -7.33 -9.64 3.62
C GLU A 53 -7.18 -8.88 2.30
N TYR A 54 -6.08 -8.14 2.11
CA TYR A 54 -5.82 -7.45 0.86
C TYR A 54 -5.34 -8.43 -0.22
N ASP A 55 -5.92 -8.34 -1.40
CA ASP A 55 -5.38 -8.96 -2.60
C ASP A 55 -4.65 -7.91 -3.47
N TYR A 56 -4.04 -8.36 -4.56
CA TYR A 56 -3.53 -7.44 -5.57
C TYR A 56 -3.70 -8.02 -6.96
N ALA A 57 -3.76 -7.14 -7.95
CA ALA A 57 -3.81 -7.51 -9.35
C ALA A 57 -2.94 -6.58 -10.21
N PRO A 58 -2.39 -7.08 -11.34
CA PRO A 58 -1.72 -6.23 -12.32
C PRO A 58 -2.70 -5.22 -12.96
N ILE A 59 -2.44 -3.93 -12.76
CA ILE A 59 -3.25 -2.83 -13.28
C ILE A 59 -2.39 -1.89 -14.11
N SER A 60 -2.90 -1.49 -15.28
CA SER A 60 -2.26 -0.46 -16.09
C SER A 60 -2.41 0.91 -15.43
N SER A 61 -1.31 1.52 -14.99
CA SER A 61 -1.27 2.84 -14.34
C SER A 61 -0.24 3.75 -14.99
N SER A 62 -0.45 5.08 -14.94
CA SER A 62 0.65 6.03 -15.19
C SER A 62 1.74 5.78 -14.15
N PHE A 63 2.99 5.77 -14.59
CA PHE A 63 4.10 5.29 -13.80
C PHE A 63 5.28 6.26 -13.89
N LEU A 64 5.54 6.96 -12.78
CA LEU A 64 6.69 7.85 -12.56
C LEU A 64 7.00 8.82 -13.73
N GLY A 65 5.96 9.33 -14.41
CA GLY A 65 6.13 10.29 -15.50
C GLY A 65 6.66 9.72 -16.82
N ARG A 66 6.64 8.38 -16.98
CA ARG A 66 7.22 7.67 -18.15
C ARG A 66 6.19 6.91 -18.98
N GLY A 67 4.92 7.30 -18.87
CA GLY A 67 3.81 6.61 -19.53
C GLY A 67 3.22 5.50 -18.66
N ARG A 68 2.57 4.53 -19.30
CA ARG A 68 1.79 3.49 -18.61
C ARG A 68 2.60 2.22 -18.43
N LYS A 69 2.53 1.64 -17.23
CA LYS A 69 3.04 0.29 -16.92
C LYS A 69 1.98 -0.54 -16.21
N PHE A 70 2.06 -1.86 -16.35
CA PHE A 70 1.32 -2.76 -15.48
C PHE A 70 2.04 -2.85 -14.14
N VAL A 71 1.32 -2.59 -13.06
CA VAL A 71 1.83 -2.63 -11.69
C VAL A 71 0.85 -3.37 -10.79
N ASN A 72 1.36 -4.11 -9.83
CA ASN A 72 0.55 -4.88 -8.89
C ASN A 72 -0.03 -3.95 -7.82
N ILE A 73 -1.33 -3.68 -7.88
CA ILE A 73 -2.02 -2.76 -6.97
C ILE A 73 -3.13 -3.52 -6.24
N SER A 74 -3.25 -3.29 -4.94
CA SER A 74 -4.37 -3.76 -4.12
C SER A 74 -5.57 -2.82 -4.25
N LYS A 75 -6.76 -3.38 -4.45
CA LYS A 75 -7.99 -2.56 -4.49
C LYS A 75 -8.51 -2.25 -3.10
N GLU A 76 -8.40 -3.20 -2.17
CA GLU A 76 -8.72 -3.04 -0.76
C GLU A 76 -7.84 -1.96 -0.14
N GLY A 77 -6.53 -1.99 -0.39
CA GLY A 77 -5.62 -0.95 0.11
C GLY A 77 -5.93 0.45 -0.46
N GLU A 78 -6.42 0.56 -1.69
CA GLU A 78 -6.87 1.84 -2.26
C GLU A 78 -8.20 2.33 -1.68
N ASP A 79 -9.11 1.40 -1.41
CA ASP A 79 -10.38 1.67 -0.75
C ASP A 79 -10.13 2.17 0.68
N ASP A 80 -9.26 1.50 1.43
CA ASP A 80 -8.89 1.90 2.78
C ASP A 80 -8.15 3.24 2.84
N LEU A 81 -7.36 3.60 1.82
CA LEU A 81 -6.82 4.97 1.69
C LEU A 81 -7.95 6.00 1.52
N GLY A 82 -8.99 5.66 0.76
CA GLY A 82 -10.20 6.45 0.57
C GLY A 82 -10.96 6.62 1.87
N ASP A 83 -11.27 5.53 2.56
CA ASP A 83 -11.98 5.50 3.84
C ASP A 83 -11.26 6.32 4.90
N LEU A 84 -9.95 6.10 5.10
CA LEU A 84 -9.16 6.85 6.07
C LEU A 84 -9.13 8.36 5.78
N ARG A 85 -9.22 8.76 4.50
CA ARG A 85 -9.36 10.17 4.09
C ARG A 85 -10.76 10.69 4.39
N GLU A 86 -11.81 9.93 4.09
CA GLU A 86 -13.20 10.32 4.36
C GLU A 86 -13.49 10.46 5.86
N LEU A 87 -12.83 9.64 6.68
CA LEU A 87 -12.83 9.72 8.15
C LEU A 87 -11.98 10.87 8.70
N GLY A 88 -11.28 11.63 7.85
CA GLY A 88 -10.43 12.76 8.25
C GLY A 88 -9.13 12.36 8.96
N LEU A 89 -8.72 11.09 8.83
CA LEU A 89 -7.49 10.56 9.41
C LEU A 89 -6.28 10.72 8.49
N LEU A 90 -6.53 10.82 7.18
CA LEU A 90 -5.54 11.18 6.18
C LEU A 90 -5.90 12.49 5.48
N GLU A 91 -4.88 13.24 5.14
CA GLU A 91 -4.94 14.34 4.17
C GLU A 91 -4.28 13.90 2.87
N THR A 92 -4.76 14.48 1.76
CA THR A 92 -4.23 14.22 0.43
C THR A 92 -3.84 15.52 -0.26
N ILE A 93 -2.67 15.54 -0.89
CA ILE A 93 -2.24 16.59 -1.81
C ILE A 93 -2.13 16.02 -3.22
N ARG A 94 -2.57 16.81 -4.21
CA ARG A 94 -2.41 16.45 -5.63
C ARG A 94 -1.59 17.52 -6.32
N LEU A 95 -0.46 17.09 -6.89
CA LEU A 95 0.48 17.95 -7.61
C LEU A 95 0.44 17.60 -9.09
N SER A 96 0.36 18.59 -9.96
CA SER A 96 0.57 18.40 -11.39
C SER A 96 2.06 18.46 -11.71
N SER A 97 2.58 17.45 -12.41
CA SER A 97 3.93 17.48 -12.97
C SER A 97 3.98 18.35 -14.23
N ALA A 98 5.19 18.74 -14.65
CA ALA A 98 5.40 19.43 -15.91
C ALA A 98 4.96 18.61 -17.14
N GLN A 99 4.88 17.28 -16.99
CA GLN A 99 4.44 16.33 -18.01
C GLN A 99 2.92 16.08 -17.98
N HIS A 100 2.14 16.88 -17.25
CA HIS A 100 0.69 16.75 -17.07
C HIS A 100 0.25 15.45 -16.37
N ASP A 101 1.17 14.73 -15.73
CA ASP A 101 0.82 13.67 -14.79
C ASP A 101 0.45 14.26 -13.44
N TYR A 102 -0.37 13.55 -12.69
CA TYR A 102 -0.69 13.91 -11.32
C TYR A 102 0.03 13.00 -10.34
N ILE A 103 0.66 13.60 -9.34
CA ILE A 103 1.26 12.90 -8.22
C ILE A 103 0.38 13.16 -7.01
N THR A 104 -0.15 12.08 -6.43
CA THR A 104 -0.88 12.11 -5.18
C THR A 104 0.08 11.86 -4.02
N GLY A 105 -0.04 12.63 -2.95
CA GLY A 105 0.67 12.43 -1.70
C GLY A 105 -0.30 12.31 -0.53
N TYR A 106 0.05 11.47 0.44
CA TYR A 106 -0.74 11.22 1.64
C TYR A 106 0.04 11.62 2.90
N ARG A 107 -0.69 12.02 3.94
CA ARG A 107 -0.14 12.16 5.28
C ARG A 107 -1.20 11.93 6.36
N PRO A 108 -0.83 11.45 7.56
CA PRO A 108 -1.70 11.42 8.71
C PRO A 108 -2.06 12.84 9.20
N THR A 109 -3.30 13.02 9.65
CA THR A 109 -3.78 14.25 10.28
C THR A 109 -3.52 14.24 11.79
N LYS A 110 -3.79 15.34 12.49
CA LYS A 110 -3.74 15.34 13.97
C LYS A 110 -4.77 14.40 14.60
N ALA A 111 -5.89 14.13 13.91
CA ALA A 111 -6.94 13.25 14.40
C ALA A 111 -6.50 11.77 14.36
N SER A 112 -5.54 11.40 13.51
CA SER A 112 -5.02 10.03 13.46
C SER A 112 -4.25 9.63 14.73
N ASN A 113 -3.68 10.59 15.46
CA ASN A 113 -2.87 10.33 16.65
C ASN A 113 -3.56 9.45 17.68
N LYS A 114 -4.86 9.64 17.90
CA LYS A 114 -5.62 8.83 18.87
C LYS A 114 -5.64 7.34 18.49
N TYR A 115 -5.60 7.02 17.20
CA TYR A 115 -5.56 5.66 16.70
C TYR A 115 -4.13 5.12 16.73
N LEU A 116 -3.16 5.94 16.33
CA LEU A 116 -1.75 5.56 16.37
C LEU A 116 -1.27 5.25 17.79
N THR A 117 -1.67 6.04 18.79
CA THR A 117 -1.27 5.81 20.19
C THR A 117 -1.96 4.62 20.84
N ASN A 118 -3.20 4.32 20.45
CA ASN A 118 -4.00 3.22 21.01
C ASN A 118 -3.91 1.93 20.19
N MET A 119 -3.07 1.92 19.14
CA MET A 119 -2.87 0.77 18.27
C MET A 119 -2.30 -0.41 19.06
N ASN A 120 -2.78 -1.61 18.74
CA ASN A 120 -2.24 -2.85 19.27
C ASN A 120 -0.74 -2.99 18.94
N GLU A 121 0.08 -3.34 19.94
CA GLU A 121 1.52 -3.59 19.75
C GLU A 121 1.81 -4.69 18.73
N VAL A 122 0.95 -5.71 18.61
CA VAL A 122 1.12 -6.77 17.60
C VAL A 122 1.04 -6.20 16.19
N ALA A 123 0.00 -5.41 15.90
CA ALA A 123 -0.20 -4.78 14.60
C ALA A 123 0.92 -3.78 14.29
N ARG A 124 1.36 -3.01 15.30
CA ARG A 124 2.53 -2.13 15.19
C ARG A 124 3.79 -2.89 14.82
N ASN A 125 4.07 -3.99 15.53
CA ASN A 125 5.24 -4.83 15.30
C ASN A 125 5.21 -5.52 13.93
N ASN A 126 4.03 -5.90 13.43
CA ASN A 126 3.87 -6.43 12.08
C ASN A 126 4.37 -5.44 11.03
N ILE A 127 3.92 -4.19 11.10
CA ILE A 127 4.35 -3.13 10.18
C ILE A 127 5.80 -2.75 10.41
N ASP A 128 6.27 -2.73 11.66
CA ASP A 128 7.69 -2.47 11.94
C ASP A 128 8.59 -3.54 11.32
N SER A 129 8.14 -4.80 11.29
CA SER A 129 8.86 -5.91 10.68
C SER A 129 9.09 -5.75 9.17
N LEU A 130 8.25 -4.98 8.47
CA LEU A 130 8.42 -4.66 7.05
C LEU A 130 9.73 -3.93 6.78
N PHE A 131 10.23 -3.19 7.78
CA PHE A 131 11.45 -2.41 7.70
C PHE A 131 12.63 -3.08 8.41
N ASN A 132 12.51 -4.33 8.86
CA ASN A 132 13.61 -5.04 9.51
C ASN A 132 14.42 -5.81 8.47
N CYS A 133 15.74 -5.62 8.47
CA CYS A 133 16.62 -6.41 7.62
C CYS A 133 16.61 -7.89 8.07
N PRO A 134 16.49 -8.86 7.14
CA PRO A 134 16.55 -10.28 7.48
C PRO A 134 17.99 -10.76 7.74
N LYS A 135 19.01 -9.99 7.32
CA LYS A 135 20.43 -10.35 7.49
C LYS A 135 21.08 -9.75 8.74
N CYS A 136 20.58 -8.61 9.22
CA CYS A 136 21.12 -7.94 10.40
C CYS A 136 19.98 -7.27 11.18
N THR A 137 20.25 -6.83 12.40
CA THR A 137 19.23 -6.20 13.27
C THR A 137 18.93 -4.74 12.90
N ASN A 138 19.37 -4.26 11.73
CA ASN A 138 19.21 -2.88 11.28
C ASN A 138 18.00 -2.74 10.36
N SER A 139 17.60 -1.50 10.11
CA SER A 139 16.43 -1.20 9.30
C SER A 139 16.74 -1.21 7.79
N PHE A 140 15.69 -1.49 7.01
CA PHE A 140 15.63 -1.23 5.58
C PHE A 140 15.03 0.13 5.29
N GLU A 141 15.46 0.69 4.16
CA GLU A 141 14.83 1.83 3.53
C GLU A 141 14.40 1.44 2.12
N LEU A 142 13.29 2.03 1.67
CA LEU A 142 12.83 1.85 0.29
C LEU A 142 13.69 2.72 -0.63
N ASP A 143 14.46 2.07 -1.49
CA ASP A 143 15.16 2.69 -2.61
C ASP A 143 14.33 2.55 -3.89
N ILE A 144 14.27 3.62 -4.68
CA ILE A 144 13.44 3.68 -5.88
C ILE A 144 14.28 4.17 -7.04
N ASN A 145 14.61 3.24 -7.93
CA ASN A 145 15.21 3.58 -9.20
C ASN A 145 14.11 3.88 -10.22
N ALA A 146 13.75 5.16 -10.31
CA ALA A 146 12.75 5.63 -11.28
C ALA A 146 13.16 5.37 -12.74
N ASN A 147 14.45 5.19 -13.03
CA ASN A 147 14.90 4.92 -14.39
C ASN A 147 14.43 3.55 -14.88
N ASP A 148 14.76 2.56 -14.07
CA ASP A 148 14.53 1.15 -14.36
C ASP A 148 13.17 0.68 -13.82
N SER A 149 12.46 1.54 -13.08
CA SER A 149 11.18 1.22 -12.42
C SER A 149 11.33 0.09 -11.40
N GLU A 150 12.49 0.07 -10.74
CA GLU A 150 12.83 -0.88 -9.71
C GLU A 150 12.56 -0.28 -8.33
N PHE A 151 12.00 -1.11 -7.46
CA PHE A 151 11.74 -0.79 -6.07
C PHE A 151 12.46 -1.84 -5.24
N ASP A 152 13.28 -1.41 -4.30
CA ASP A 152 14.08 -2.33 -3.53
C ASP A 152 14.12 -1.87 -2.08
N MET A 153 14.01 -2.81 -1.14
CA MET A 153 14.33 -2.57 0.25
C MET A 153 15.84 -2.76 0.41
N GLN A 154 16.55 -1.70 0.79
CA GLN A 154 17.99 -1.70 0.94
C GLN A 154 18.39 -1.46 2.40
N CYS A 155 19.29 -2.31 2.92
CA CYS A 155 19.96 -2.06 4.19
C CYS A 155 21.27 -1.32 3.94
N GLN A 156 21.41 -0.13 4.53
CA GLN A 156 22.64 0.68 4.40
C GLN A 156 23.85 0.05 5.10
N GLU A 157 23.62 -0.81 6.09
CA GLU A 157 24.68 -1.35 6.96
C GLU A 157 25.32 -2.64 6.40
N CYS A 158 24.51 -3.54 5.87
CA CYS A 158 24.99 -4.82 5.34
C CYS A 158 24.91 -4.94 3.81
N ASN A 159 24.47 -3.87 3.13
CA ASN A 159 24.24 -3.81 1.67
C ASN A 159 23.32 -4.92 1.13
N TYR A 160 22.50 -5.52 2.00
CA TYR A 160 21.47 -6.43 1.53
C TYR A 160 20.38 -5.66 0.81
N LYS A 161 19.92 -6.24 -0.29
CA LYS A 161 18.92 -5.68 -1.18
C LYS A 161 17.85 -6.73 -1.43
N GLU A 162 16.60 -6.37 -1.18
CA GLU A 162 15.43 -7.18 -1.47
C GLU A 162 14.56 -6.46 -2.50
N ASN A 163 14.34 -7.10 -3.65
CA ASN A 163 13.52 -6.52 -4.70
C ASN A 163 12.02 -6.63 -4.39
N ILE A 164 11.31 -5.54 -4.63
CA ILE A 164 9.84 -5.50 -4.67
C ILE A 164 9.43 -5.56 -6.15
N PRO A 165 8.89 -6.69 -6.64
CA PRO A 165 8.49 -6.88 -8.03
C PRO A 165 7.18 -6.16 -8.37
N PHE A 166 7.08 -4.87 -8.05
CA PHE A 166 5.87 -4.07 -8.17
C PHE A 166 5.43 -3.89 -9.63
N GLY A 167 6.39 -3.80 -10.55
CA GLY A 167 6.13 -3.67 -12.00
C GLY A 167 6.18 -4.98 -12.79
N THR A 168 6.33 -6.11 -12.11
CA THR A 168 6.45 -7.43 -12.75
C THR A 168 5.16 -8.21 -12.52
N PRO A 169 4.39 -8.53 -13.57
CA PRO A 169 3.24 -9.42 -13.43
C PRO A 169 3.71 -10.77 -12.91
N GLU A 170 3.12 -11.26 -11.81
CA GLU A 170 3.39 -12.63 -11.37
C GLU A 170 2.73 -13.62 -12.35
N ASP A 171 3.45 -14.69 -12.70
CA ASP A 171 2.91 -15.78 -13.52
C ASP A 171 2.09 -16.71 -12.63
N VAL A 172 0.87 -16.28 -12.30
CA VAL A 172 -0.10 -17.07 -11.54
C VAL A 172 -1.10 -17.69 -12.50
N SER A 173 -1.12 -19.03 -12.56
CA SER A 173 -2.12 -19.78 -13.29
C SER A 173 -3.48 -19.65 -12.60
N TYR A 174 -4.31 -18.68 -13.01
CA TYR A 174 -5.68 -18.58 -12.53
C TYR A 174 -6.49 -19.78 -13.05
N GLU A 175 -6.77 -20.75 -12.17
CA GLU A 175 -7.77 -21.78 -12.44
C GLU A 175 -9.16 -21.15 -12.40
N THR A 176 -9.68 -20.76 -13.57
CA THR A 176 -11.05 -20.27 -13.70
C THR A 176 -12.01 -21.45 -13.92
N LYS A 177 -13.00 -21.58 -13.04
CA LYS A 177 -14.18 -22.41 -13.32
C LYS A 177 -15.32 -21.52 -13.76
N ALA A 178 -15.87 -21.79 -14.94
CA ALA A 178 -17.05 -21.08 -15.40
C ALA A 178 -18.20 -21.27 -14.40
N TYR A 179 -18.62 -20.18 -13.76
CA TYR A 179 -19.82 -20.19 -12.94
C TYR A 179 -21.03 -20.04 -13.85
N PHE A 180 -21.73 -21.16 -14.09
CA PHE A 180 -23.02 -21.14 -14.76
C PHE A 180 -24.12 -20.99 -13.72
N PHE A 181 -24.95 -19.95 -13.87
CA PHE A 181 -26.18 -19.86 -13.12
C PHE A 181 -27.05 -21.10 -13.38
N ASP A 182 -27.71 -21.63 -12.35
CA ASP A 182 -28.44 -22.90 -12.44
C ASP A 182 -29.53 -22.92 -13.52
N TYR A 183 -30.11 -21.76 -13.85
CA TYR A 183 -31.11 -21.64 -14.92
C TYR A 183 -30.51 -21.74 -16.33
N LEU A 184 -29.20 -21.50 -16.51
CA LEU A 184 -28.48 -21.67 -17.78
C LEU A 184 -27.98 -23.10 -17.98
N LYS A 185 -27.96 -23.94 -16.93
CA LYS A 185 -27.56 -25.35 -17.01
C LYS A 185 -28.59 -26.25 -17.72
N ARG A 186 -29.72 -25.70 -18.17
CA ARG A 186 -30.79 -26.45 -18.85
C ARG A 186 -30.90 -26.08 -20.33
N LYS A 187 -30.24 -26.88 -21.17
CA LYS A 187 -30.79 -27.58 -22.37
C LYS A 187 -29.65 -28.10 -23.24
N THR A 188 -29.09 -29.25 -22.88
CA THR A 188 -28.67 -30.22 -23.90
C THR A 188 -29.95 -30.93 -24.35
N ARG A 189 -30.53 -30.48 -25.47
CA ARG A 189 -31.57 -31.23 -26.17
C ARG A 189 -30.90 -32.49 -26.72
N SER A 190 -31.28 -33.64 -26.17
CA SER A 190 -31.16 -34.97 -26.79
C SER A 190 -31.88 -35.00 -28.13
#